data_AF-A0A7S2BAL6-F1
#
_entry.id   AF-A0A7S2BAL6-F1
#
_cell.length_a   1.000
_cell.length_b   1.000
_cell.length_c   1.000
_cell.angle_alpha   90.00
_cell.angle_beta   90.00
_cell.angle_gamma   90.00
#
_symmetry.space_group_name_H-M   'P 1'
#
loop_
_entity.id
_entity.type
_entity.pdbx_description
1 polymer ?
#
loop_
_entity_poly.entity_id
_entity_poly.type
_entity_poly.pdbx_seq_one_letter_code
_entity_poly.pdbx_strand_id
1 'polypeptide(L)'
;RLEKLLTDSPYVAGDTLTEADVRLFVTLARFDDVYTVYFKATGGAIRTDFPAILNYCRRLCQLHPEIAQSINSEHIRVHYYTSHPVLNHYAVVPIGRGIE
;
A
#
# COMPACT_ATOMS: atom_id res chain seq x y z
N ARG A 1 2.77 12.40 9.83
CA ARG A 1 4.15 12.83 9.46
C ARG A 1 4.43 12.61 7.99
N LEU A 2 4.33 11.37 7.49
CA LEU A 2 4.62 11.03 6.09
C LEU A 2 3.76 11.82 5.09
N GLU A 3 2.44 11.92 5.34
CA GLU A 3 1.52 12.71 4.50
C GLU A 3 2.03 14.15 4.28
N LYS A 4 2.33 14.87 5.37
CA LYS A 4 2.90 16.22 5.31
C LYS A 4 4.22 16.27 4.54
N LEU A 5 5.10 15.28 4.71
CA LEU A 5 6.38 15.24 3.99
C LEU A 5 6.16 15.11 2.47
N LEU A 6 5.24 14.24 2.06
CA LEU A 6 4.96 13.96 0.64
C LEU A 6 4.11 15.05 -0.03
N THR A 7 3.53 15.97 0.74
CA THR A 7 2.97 17.23 0.20
C THR A 7 4.07 18.10 -0.41
N ASP A 8 5.24 18.17 0.25
CA ASP A 8 6.31 19.11 -0.08
C ASP A 8 7.48 18.46 -0.86
N SER A 9 7.50 17.12 -0.97
CA SER A 9 8.62 16.37 -1.54
C SER A 9 8.18 15.22 -2.43
N PRO A 10 8.86 14.98 -3.58
CA PRO A 10 8.51 13.89 -4.48
C PRO A 10 8.90 12.50 -3.94
N TYR A 11 9.83 12.40 -3.00
CA TYR A 11 10.29 11.13 -2.42
C TYR A 11 10.51 11.28 -0.91
N VAL A 12 10.67 10.16 -0.20
CA VAL A 12 10.82 10.22 1.26
C VAL A 12 12.18 10.73 1.73
N ALA A 13 13.17 10.74 0.84
CA ALA A 13 14.57 11.05 1.14
C ALA A 13 15.20 12.08 0.17
N GLY A 14 14.39 12.99 -0.39
CA GLY A 14 14.88 14.07 -1.25
C GLY A 14 14.15 14.17 -2.58
N ASP A 15 14.89 14.42 -3.65
CA ASP A 15 14.39 14.68 -5.00
C ASP A 15 14.56 13.51 -5.97
N THR A 16 15.15 12.40 -5.51
CA THR A 16 15.38 11.19 -6.31
C THR A 16 14.86 9.94 -5.60
N LEU A 17 14.55 8.90 -6.37
CA LEU A 17 14.12 7.61 -5.85
C LEU A 17 15.26 6.94 -5.06
N THR A 18 14.95 6.46 -3.86
CA THR A 18 15.91 5.74 -3.00
C THR A 18 15.35 4.40 -2.52
N GLU A 19 16.18 3.58 -1.87
CA GLU A 19 15.74 2.35 -1.21
C GLU A 19 14.63 2.61 -0.17
N ALA A 20 14.65 3.78 0.48
CA ALA A 20 13.64 4.15 1.47
C ALA A 20 12.23 4.19 0.84
N ASP A 21 12.13 4.67 -0.39
CA ASP A 21 10.88 4.70 -1.14
C ASP A 21 10.38 3.30 -1.47
N VAL A 22 11.29 2.42 -1.93
CA VAL A 22 10.95 1.02 -2.25
C VAL A 22 10.44 0.28 -1.01
N ARG A 23 11.11 0.45 0.12
CA ARG A 23 10.74 -0.19 1.40
C ARG A 23 9.42 0.35 1.97
N LEU A 24 9.15 1.63 1.77
CA LEU A 24 7.87 2.20 2.15
C LEU A 24 6.75 1.72 1.22
N PHE A 25 6.98 1.77 -0.09
CA PHE A 25 5.98 1.48 -1.12
C PHE A 25 5.37 0.10 -0.93
N VAL A 26 6.18 -0.92 -0.64
CA VAL A 26 5.65 -2.29 -0.41
C VAL A 26 4.64 -2.35 0.74
N THR A 27 4.77 -1.49 1.76
CA THR A 27 3.81 -1.41 2.86
C THR A 27 2.54 -0.68 2.41
N LEU A 28 2.69 0.48 1.77
CA LEU A 28 1.56 1.29 1.30
C LEU A 28 0.70 0.55 0.28
N ALA A 29 1.33 -0.20 -0.63
CA ALA A 29 0.70 -1.03 -1.64
C ALA A 29 -0.28 -2.08 -1.08
N ARG A 30 -0.09 -2.48 0.17
CA ARG A 30 -0.89 -3.52 0.85
C ARG A 30 -1.87 -2.92 1.87
N PHE A 31 -1.79 -1.62 2.12
CA PHE A 31 -2.41 -1.01 3.29
C PHE A 31 -3.94 -1.09 3.25
N ASP A 32 -4.56 -0.58 2.20
CA ASP A 32 -6.03 -0.50 2.13
C ASP A 32 -6.68 -1.86 1.90
N ASP A 33 -6.09 -2.68 1.03
CA ASP A 33 -6.63 -3.99 0.66
C ASP A 33 -6.44 -5.06 1.74
N VAL A 34 -5.53 -4.83 2.69
CA VAL A 34 -5.21 -5.78 3.76
C VAL A 34 -5.14 -5.09 5.12
N TYR A 35 -4.17 -4.22 5.36
CA TYR A 35 -3.80 -3.80 6.72
C TYR A 35 -4.90 -3.06 7.47
N THR A 36 -5.71 -2.24 6.79
CA THR A 36 -6.83 -1.53 7.40
C THR A 36 -7.80 -2.49 8.10
N VAL A 37 -8.16 -3.60 7.44
CA VAL A 37 -9.13 -4.59 7.96
C VAL A 37 -8.42 -5.72 8.70
N TYR A 38 -7.47 -6.38 8.03
CA TYR A 38 -6.82 -7.60 8.49
C TYR A 38 -6.00 -7.36 9.77
N PHE A 39 -5.21 -6.29 9.78
CA PHE A 39 -4.38 -5.90 10.93
C PHE A 39 -5.03 -4.83 11.81
N LYS A 40 -6.26 -4.41 11.50
CA LYS A 40 -7.00 -3.40 12.28
C LYS A 40 -6.26 -2.06 12.34
N ALA A 41 -5.50 -1.72 11.31
CA ALA A 41 -4.83 -0.43 11.18
C ALA A 41 -5.83 0.66 10.76
N THR A 42 -6.91 0.86 11.52
CA THR A 42 -8.11 1.63 11.14
C THR A 42 -7.99 3.14 11.39
N GLY A 43 -6.78 3.71 11.41
CA GLY A 43 -6.56 5.15 11.63
C GLY A 43 -6.92 6.03 10.42
N GLY A 44 -7.24 5.42 9.28
CA GLY A 44 -7.54 6.04 7.99
C GLY A 44 -7.12 5.12 6.85
N ALA A 45 -7.73 5.26 5.69
CA ALA A 45 -7.34 4.54 4.46
C ALA A 45 -6.56 5.49 3.53
N ILE A 46 -5.54 4.97 2.85
CA ILE A 46 -4.69 5.74 1.94
C ILE A 46 -5.52 6.38 0.83
N ARG A 47 -6.46 5.64 0.25
CA ARG A 47 -7.31 6.12 -0.85
C ARG A 47 -8.18 7.33 -0.49
N THR A 48 -8.60 7.47 0.76
CA THR A 48 -9.60 8.47 1.17
C THR A 48 -9.03 9.56 2.05
N ASP A 49 -8.10 9.22 2.94
CA ASP A 49 -7.67 10.11 4.02
C ASP A 49 -6.28 10.69 3.80
N PHE A 50 -5.47 10.12 2.88
CA PHE A 50 -4.07 10.49 2.67
C PHE A 50 -3.75 10.77 1.19
N PRO A 51 -4.24 11.89 0.62
CA PRO A 51 -4.09 12.21 -0.80
C PRO A 51 -2.63 12.36 -1.26
N ALA A 52 -1.72 12.89 -0.43
CA ALA A 52 -0.30 13.01 -0.81
C ALA A 52 0.38 11.64 -0.88
N ILE A 53 0.10 10.75 0.08
CA ILE A 53 0.57 9.36 0.04
C ILE A 53 -0.02 8.61 -1.17
N LEU A 54 -1.32 8.78 -1.46
CA LEU A 54 -1.94 8.15 -2.64
C LEU A 54 -1.28 8.61 -3.95
N ASN A 55 -1.07 9.91 -4.11
CA ASN A 55 -0.41 10.47 -5.27
C ASN A 55 1.05 10.03 -5.39
N TYR A 56 1.75 9.89 -4.26
CA TYR A 56 3.09 9.31 -4.21
C TYR A 56 3.11 7.87 -4.73
N CYS A 57 2.20 7.00 -4.26
CA CYS A 57 2.09 5.62 -4.75
C CYS A 57 1.81 5.56 -6.25
N ARG A 58 0.84 6.37 -6.73
CA ARG A 58 0.50 6.44 -8.16
C ARG A 58 1.67 6.91 -9.01
N ARG A 59 2.39 7.94 -8.55
CA ARG A 59 3.59 8.46 -9.23
C ARG A 59 4.66 7.37 -9.35
N LEU A 60 4.93 6.61 -8.29
CA LEU A 60 5.91 5.52 -8.34
C LEU A 60 5.53 4.46 -9.38
N CYS A 61 4.27 4.03 -9.40
CA CYS A 61 3.78 3.07 -10.42
C CYS A 61 3.84 3.63 -11.84
N GLN A 62 3.58 4.93 -12.03
CA GLN A 62 3.59 5.58 -13.35
C GLN A 62 5.01 5.82 -13.88
N LEU A 63 5.95 6.23 -13.03
CA LEU A 63 7.33 6.49 -13.42
C LEU A 63 8.17 5.22 -13.54
N HIS A 64 7.81 4.17 -12.81
CA HIS A 64 8.51 2.88 -12.79
C HIS A 64 7.53 1.73 -13.08
N PRO A 65 7.26 1.42 -14.36
CA PRO A 65 6.33 0.36 -14.75
C PRO A 65 6.64 -1.00 -14.13
N GLU A 66 7.92 -1.28 -13.83
CA GLU A 66 8.39 -2.50 -13.18
C GLU A 66 7.82 -2.63 -11.75
N ILE A 67 7.66 -1.51 -11.04
CA ILE A 67 7.00 -1.49 -9.73
C ILE A 67 5.55 -1.93 -9.90
N ALA A 68 4.81 -1.35 -10.84
CA ALA A 68 3.41 -1.70 -11.07
C ALA A 68 3.25 -3.19 -11.47
N GLN A 69 4.13 -3.68 -12.35
CA GLN A 69 4.14 -5.09 -12.79
C GLN A 69 4.46 -6.07 -11.65
N SER A 70 5.19 -5.63 -10.62
CA SER A 70 5.53 -6.46 -9.46
C SER A 70 4.37 -6.65 -8.47
N ILE A 71 3.25 -5.94 -8.65
CA ILE A 71 2.13 -5.95 -7.71
C ILE A 71 1.02 -6.87 -8.21
N ASN A 72 0.79 -7.94 -7.47
CA ASN A 72 -0.37 -8.80 -7.64
C ASN A 72 -1.29 -8.67 -6.42
N SER A 73 -2.31 -7.82 -6.53
CA SER A 73 -3.27 -7.51 -5.47
C SER A 73 -4.10 -8.73 -5.04
N GLU A 74 -4.32 -9.70 -5.95
CA GLU A 74 -4.99 -10.95 -5.62
C GLU A 74 -4.10 -11.84 -4.76
N HIS A 75 -2.85 -12.08 -5.18
CA HIS A 75 -1.87 -12.84 -4.39
C HIS A 75 -1.67 -12.24 -3.01
N ILE A 76 -1.57 -10.91 -2.91
CA ILE A 76 -1.47 -10.20 -1.64
C ILE A 76 -2.66 -10.56 -0.74
N ARG A 77 -3.90 -10.33 -1.19
CA ARG A 77 -5.09 -10.57 -0.38
C ARG A 77 -5.23 -12.06 -0.02
N VAL A 78 -5.13 -12.96 -1.00
CA VAL A 78 -5.24 -14.40 -0.76
C VAL A 78 -4.23 -14.84 0.27
N HIS A 79 -2.96 -14.44 0.14
CA HIS A 79 -1.93 -14.82 1.10
C HIS A 79 -2.29 -14.37 2.52
N TYR A 80 -2.58 -13.08 2.72
CA TYR A 80 -2.88 -12.59 4.07
C TYR A 80 -4.12 -13.24 4.66
N TYR A 81 -5.23 -13.28 3.94
CA TYR A 81 -6.51 -13.74 4.48
C TYR A 81 -6.59 -15.26 4.67
N THR A 82 -5.76 -16.05 3.99
CA THR A 82 -5.80 -17.53 4.09
C THR A 82 -4.64 -18.14 4.90
N SER A 83 -3.52 -17.42 5.09
CA SER A 83 -2.33 -18.02 5.71
C SER A 83 -2.28 -17.91 7.24
N HIS A 84 -3.09 -17.05 7.87
CA HIS A 84 -3.09 -16.90 9.34
C HIS A 84 -4.43 -17.36 9.96
N PRO A 85 -4.59 -18.66 10.25
CA PRO A 85 -5.85 -19.22 10.76
C PRO A 85 -6.24 -18.68 12.14
N VAL A 86 -5.26 -18.22 12.93
CA VAL A 86 -5.50 -17.57 14.24
C VAL A 86 -6.17 -16.20 14.07
N LEU A 87 -5.87 -15.48 12.99
CA LEU A 87 -6.41 -14.14 12.74
C LEU A 87 -7.69 -14.18 11.88
N ASN A 88 -7.82 -15.16 10.99
CA ASN A 88 -8.97 -15.33 10.11
C ASN A 88 -9.32 -16.81 9.91
N HIS A 89 -10.06 -17.37 10.88
CA HIS A 89 -10.38 -18.80 10.93
C HIS A 89 -11.11 -19.32 9.68
N TYR A 90 -12.03 -18.53 9.12
CA TYR A 90 -12.84 -18.94 7.97
C TYR A 90 -12.18 -18.70 6.62
N ALA A 91 -10.96 -18.13 6.59
CA ALA A 91 -10.22 -17.82 5.37
C ALA A 91 -11.02 -16.99 4.34
N VAL A 92 -12.00 -16.19 4.79
CA VAL A 92 -12.79 -15.34 3.92
C VAL A 92 -11.90 -14.22 3.39
N VAL A 93 -11.83 -14.09 2.06
CA VAL A 93 -11.05 -13.07 1.36
C VAL A 93 -11.99 -11.97 0.86
N PRO A 94 -11.89 -10.73 1.35
CA PRO A 94 -12.69 -9.62 0.85
C PRO A 94 -12.40 -9.32 -0.62
N ILE A 95 -13.43 -8.86 -1.35
CA ILE A 95 -13.24 -8.25 -2.67
C ILE A 95 -12.50 -6.93 -2.48
N GLY A 96 -11.28 -6.86 -2.98
CA GLY A 96 -10.41 -5.69 -2.97
C GLY A 96 -10.42 -5.01 -4.33
N ARG A 97 -9.99 -3.76 -4.36
CA ARG A 97 -9.95 -2.96 -5.59
C ARG A 97 -8.56 -2.85 -6.20
N GLY A 98 -7.50 -3.31 -5.52
CA GLY A 98 -6.12 -3.18 -6.01
C GLY A 98 -5.68 -1.72 -6.11
N ILE A 99 -4.38 -1.44 -6.25
CA ILE A 99 -3.91 -0.06 -6.34
C ILE A 99 -4.39 0.56 -7.65
N GLU A 100 -5.38 1.47 -7.56
CA GLU A 100 -5.92 2.28 -8.67
C GLU A 100 -5.73 3.76 -8.33
#